data_AF-A0A2P5DXU8-F1
#
_entry.id   AF-A0A2P5DXU8-F1
#
_cell.length_a   1.000
_cell.length_b   1.000
_cell.length_c   1.000
_cell.angle_alpha   90.00
_cell.angle_beta   90.00
_cell.angle_gamma   90.00
#
_symmetry.space_group_name_H-M   'P 1'
#
loop_
_entity.id
_entity.type
_entity.pdbx_description
1 polymer ?
#
loop_
_entity_poly.entity_id
_entity_poly.type
_entity_poly.pdbx_seq_one_letter_code
_entity_poly.pdbx_strand_id
1 'polypeptide(L)'
;MSFKDIGENTRLRTFLVFPDFGNRYSSGFASLCLIGLRSLRIPIVRGLDFATLIHLRYLEISHDYHLIELPETLCDLCNLQTLKINQCPSLKRLPKGIGKLVKLRNLYIYHCDLEGLPKGIGKLTSLERLDKLLIPENNEAYFHFGDSKKGNHYQLRGSLRIDGCKNFRNVGEAEKASLIKMKDLEELVLKFGEIERNAEPQHEFSILEALQPHPDLKSLSIILFAGTELYASWMASFNNLRFLSLCNCLNCEILPPLGKFPYIESLVIGYMKRLEKVGAEFWGIPERDDDKEEYDSFFSFPKLKKLWFNNLPLFKEWEGSTTDFQSDSTTLKVMPCLRELILSGCGSLEAVPDFLQRTPLQHLEIYSCKILERRFQNGKGKERLHFSHIPNIQIARKYVQRDGIWIQ
;
A
#
# COMPACT_ATOMS: atom_id res chain seq x y z
N MET A 1 -12.30 -17.26 35.78
CA MET A 1 -13.52 -16.56 36.23
C MET A 1 -14.58 -16.85 35.19
N SER A 2 -15.64 -17.56 35.55
CA SER A 2 -16.70 -17.84 34.58
C SER A 2 -17.48 -16.53 34.38
N PHE A 3 -17.97 -16.26 33.16
CA PHE A 3 -18.69 -15.01 32.88
C PHE A 3 -19.97 -14.83 33.70
N LYS A 4 -20.48 -15.90 34.33
CA LYS A 4 -21.57 -15.86 35.30
C LYS A 4 -21.20 -15.10 36.59
N ASP A 5 -19.92 -14.90 36.87
CA ASP A 5 -19.43 -14.25 38.09
C ASP A 5 -19.37 -12.71 38.00
N ILE A 6 -19.58 -12.14 36.80
CA ILE A 6 -19.73 -10.68 36.62
C ILE A 6 -21.21 -10.36 36.87
N GLY A 7 -21.54 -10.14 38.14
CA GLY A 7 -22.92 -10.00 38.61
C GLY A 7 -23.74 -8.89 37.93
N GLU A 8 -25.06 -8.99 38.06
CA GLU A 8 -26.13 -8.19 37.43
C GLU A 8 -26.12 -6.67 37.73
N ASN A 9 -25.04 -6.11 38.28
CA ASN A 9 -24.98 -4.70 38.69
C ASN A 9 -23.60 -4.03 38.57
N THR A 10 -22.72 -4.56 37.73
CA THR A 10 -21.40 -3.95 37.53
C THR A 10 -21.46 -2.77 36.56
N ARG A 11 -21.16 -1.54 37.03
CA ARG A 11 -21.00 -0.32 36.20
C ARG A 11 -19.68 -0.32 35.40
N LEU A 12 -19.43 -1.39 34.65
CA LEU A 12 -18.22 -1.51 33.84
C LEU A 12 -18.30 -0.57 32.63
N ARG A 13 -17.29 0.29 32.47
CA ARG A 13 -17.15 1.18 31.30
C ARG A 13 -16.28 0.58 30.20
N THR A 14 -15.39 -0.34 30.56
CA THR A 14 -14.46 -1.02 29.65
C THR A 14 -14.43 -2.50 30.00
N PHE A 15 -14.51 -3.35 28.98
CA PHE A 15 -14.43 -4.80 29.13
C PHE A 15 -13.55 -5.38 28.01
N LEU A 16 -12.53 -6.15 28.39
CA LEU A 16 -11.53 -6.70 27.47
C LEU A 16 -11.42 -8.21 27.67
N VAL A 17 -11.65 -8.99 26.62
CA VAL A 17 -11.46 -10.44 26.59
C VAL A 17 -10.35 -10.76 25.60
N PHE A 18 -9.31 -11.46 26.07
CA PHE A 18 -8.16 -11.81 25.24
C PHE A 18 -8.30 -13.22 24.61
N PRO A 19 -7.73 -13.46 23.42
CA PRO A 19 -7.94 -14.67 22.62
C PRO A 19 -7.57 -15.98 23.32
N ASP A 20 -6.56 -15.98 24.20
CA ASP A 20 -6.09 -17.18 24.92
C ASP A 20 -7.17 -17.83 25.82
N PHE A 21 -8.29 -17.14 26.03
CA PHE A 21 -9.43 -17.63 26.80
C PHE A 21 -10.64 -18.03 25.93
N GLY A 22 -10.61 -17.80 24.61
CA GLY A 22 -11.79 -17.70 23.73
C GLY A 22 -12.64 -18.96 23.51
N ASN A 23 -12.09 -20.17 23.64
CA ASN A 23 -12.84 -21.40 23.34
C ASN A 23 -13.69 -21.96 24.51
N ARG A 24 -13.53 -21.46 25.74
CA ARG A 24 -14.24 -22.04 26.92
C ARG A 24 -15.45 -21.24 27.42
N TYR A 25 -15.80 -20.13 26.80
CA TYR A 25 -16.77 -19.18 27.40
C TYR A 25 -17.88 -18.68 26.47
N SER A 26 -18.20 -19.42 25.41
CA SER A 26 -19.29 -19.09 24.47
C SER A 26 -20.68 -18.98 25.11
N SER A 27 -20.88 -19.49 26.33
CA SER A 27 -22.19 -19.59 26.98
C SER A 27 -22.47 -18.53 28.06
N GLY A 28 -21.64 -17.48 28.19
CA GLY A 28 -21.70 -16.54 29.32
C GLY A 28 -22.16 -15.11 29.02
N PHE A 29 -22.37 -14.73 27.76
CA PHE A 29 -22.63 -13.33 27.40
C PHE A 29 -24.10 -12.91 27.51
N ALA A 30 -25.04 -13.85 27.44
CA ALA A 30 -26.48 -13.58 27.38
C ALA A 30 -27.05 -12.95 28.68
N SER A 31 -26.35 -13.09 29.81
CA SER A 31 -26.77 -12.59 31.14
C SER A 31 -26.13 -11.26 31.56
N LEU A 32 -25.25 -10.68 30.74
CA LEU A 32 -24.51 -9.49 31.11
C LEU A 32 -25.36 -8.23 30.88
N CYS A 33 -26.01 -7.74 31.93
CA CYS A 33 -26.67 -6.43 31.91
C CYS A 33 -25.60 -5.31 31.99
N LEU A 34 -24.87 -5.10 30.89
CA LEU A 34 -23.74 -4.17 30.78
C LEU A 34 -24.21 -2.73 30.54
N ILE A 35 -25.14 -2.27 31.38
CA ILE A 35 -25.72 -0.93 31.30
C ILE A 35 -24.60 0.10 31.52
N GLY A 36 -24.22 0.79 30.44
CA GLY A 36 -23.22 1.86 30.46
C GLY A 36 -21.82 1.48 29.96
N LEU A 37 -21.63 0.27 29.43
CA LEU A 37 -20.38 -0.12 28.79
C LEU A 37 -20.07 0.77 27.58
N ARG A 38 -18.86 1.33 27.54
CA ARG A 38 -18.41 2.24 26.46
C ARG A 38 -17.39 1.59 25.54
N SER A 39 -16.62 0.62 26.04
CA SER A 39 -15.59 -0.07 25.27
C SER A 39 -15.67 -1.58 25.50
N LEU A 40 -15.75 -2.34 24.41
CA LEU A 40 -15.85 -3.79 24.41
C LEU A 40 -14.83 -4.38 23.44
N ARG A 41 -14.00 -5.29 23.92
CA ARG A 41 -13.12 -6.13 23.08
C ARG A 41 -13.41 -7.59 23.34
N ILE A 42 -13.77 -8.32 22.28
CA ILE A 42 -14.23 -9.71 22.37
C ILE A 42 -13.69 -10.56 21.22
N PRO A 43 -13.49 -11.88 21.45
CA PRO A 43 -13.08 -12.78 20.39
C PRO A 43 -14.26 -13.36 19.60
N ILE A 44 -15.46 -13.39 20.18
CA ILE A 44 -16.64 -14.05 19.59
C ILE A 44 -17.86 -13.16 19.79
N VAL A 45 -18.63 -12.92 18.73
CA VAL A 45 -19.87 -12.11 18.79
C VAL A 45 -21.14 -12.94 19.07
N ARG A 46 -21.08 -14.26 18.94
CA ARG A 46 -22.24 -15.15 19.10
C ARG A 46 -22.81 -15.07 20.51
N GLY A 47 -24.14 -14.92 20.62
CA GLY A 47 -24.86 -14.87 21.89
C GLY A 47 -24.88 -13.51 22.59
N LEU A 48 -24.34 -12.46 21.96
CA LEU A 48 -24.45 -11.09 22.43
C LEU A 48 -25.69 -10.41 21.87
N ASP A 49 -26.49 -9.82 22.76
CA ASP A 49 -27.56 -8.90 22.36
C ASP A 49 -27.04 -7.45 22.36
N PHE A 50 -26.64 -6.98 21.19
CA PHE A 50 -26.18 -5.61 20.98
C PHE A 50 -27.23 -4.56 21.28
N ALA A 51 -28.54 -4.90 21.27
CA ALA A 51 -29.60 -3.95 21.60
C ALA A 51 -29.52 -3.45 23.05
N THR A 52 -28.87 -4.19 23.94
CA THR A 52 -28.65 -3.79 25.34
C THR A 52 -27.43 -2.87 25.53
N LEU A 53 -26.53 -2.82 24.54
CA LEU A 53 -25.23 -2.15 24.63
C LEU A 53 -25.26 -0.73 24.03
N ILE A 54 -26.38 -0.02 24.15
CA ILE A 54 -26.63 1.29 23.49
C ILE A 54 -25.61 2.40 23.81
N HIS A 55 -24.86 2.26 24.91
CA HIS A 55 -23.83 3.23 25.34
C HIS A 55 -22.45 2.96 24.73
N LEU A 56 -22.30 1.88 23.98
CA LEU A 56 -21.02 1.47 23.41
C LEU A 56 -20.52 2.50 22.39
N ARG A 57 -19.25 2.85 22.52
CA ARG A 57 -18.53 3.79 21.63
C ARG A 57 -17.37 3.11 20.91
N TYR A 58 -16.85 2.02 21.48
CA TYR A 58 -15.75 1.26 20.93
C TYR A 58 -16.09 -0.23 20.97
N LEU A 59 -15.99 -0.90 19.83
CA LEU A 59 -16.12 -2.34 19.70
C LEU A 59 -14.92 -2.87 18.92
N GLU A 60 -14.20 -3.82 19.50
CA GLU A 60 -13.20 -4.63 18.80
C GLU A 60 -13.62 -6.11 18.83
N ILE A 61 -13.68 -6.71 17.65
CA ILE A 61 -13.90 -8.13 17.44
C ILE A 61 -12.60 -8.69 16.87
N SER A 62 -12.01 -9.72 17.47
CA SER A 62 -10.75 -10.24 16.97
C SER A 62 -10.61 -11.75 17.07
N HIS A 63 -10.01 -12.40 16.07
CA HIS A 63 -9.75 -13.85 16.10
C HIS A 63 -11.03 -14.71 16.12
N ASP A 64 -12.14 -14.22 15.54
CA ASP A 64 -13.33 -15.04 15.32
C ASP A 64 -13.21 -15.78 13.98
N TYR A 65 -12.65 -16.99 14.03
CA TYR A 65 -12.44 -17.84 12.86
C TYR A 65 -13.73 -18.45 12.29
N HIS A 66 -14.89 -18.22 12.90
CA HIS A 66 -16.18 -18.76 12.45
C HIS A 66 -17.24 -17.69 12.21
N LEU A 67 -16.87 -16.40 12.31
CA LEU A 67 -17.73 -15.29 12.02
C LEU A 67 -17.82 -15.11 10.51
N ILE A 68 -18.97 -15.47 9.92
CA ILE A 68 -19.23 -15.30 8.48
C ILE A 68 -19.82 -13.92 8.19
N GLU A 69 -20.69 -13.43 9.06
CA GLU A 69 -21.38 -12.16 8.93
C GLU A 69 -21.60 -11.55 10.31
N LEU A 70 -21.39 -10.24 10.42
CA LEU A 70 -21.73 -9.52 11.65
C LEU A 70 -23.25 -9.48 11.86
N PRO A 71 -23.74 -9.64 13.10
CA PRO A 71 -25.17 -9.64 13.37
C PRO A 71 -25.79 -8.28 13.09
N GLU A 72 -27.01 -8.28 12.55
CA GLU A 72 -27.74 -7.05 12.20
C GLU A 72 -28.07 -6.18 13.43
N THR A 73 -28.18 -6.78 14.61
CA THR A 73 -28.38 -6.07 15.89
C THR A 73 -27.20 -5.16 16.26
N LEU A 74 -26.00 -5.38 15.69
CA LEU A 74 -24.87 -4.47 15.85
C LEU A 74 -25.20 -3.06 15.34
N CYS A 75 -26.06 -2.96 14.33
CA CYS A 75 -26.49 -1.69 13.74
C CYS A 75 -27.32 -0.82 14.70
N ASP A 76 -27.78 -1.38 15.83
CA ASP A 76 -28.54 -0.64 16.84
C ASP A 76 -27.64 0.12 17.83
N LEU A 77 -26.31 -0.06 17.73
CA LEU A 77 -25.29 0.68 18.48
C LEU A 77 -25.11 2.11 17.94
N CYS A 78 -26.15 2.94 17.98
CA CYS A 78 -26.17 4.29 17.39
C CYS A 78 -25.12 5.27 17.95
N ASN A 79 -24.49 4.93 19.09
CA ASN A 79 -23.41 5.70 19.71
C ASN A 79 -22.00 5.20 19.36
N LEU A 80 -21.89 4.14 18.56
CA LEU A 80 -20.59 3.55 18.21
C LEU A 80 -19.76 4.55 17.40
N GLN A 81 -18.53 4.78 17.84
CA GLN A 81 -17.57 5.69 17.22
C GLN A 81 -16.43 4.94 16.56
N THR A 82 -16.07 3.76 17.07
CA THR A 82 -15.00 2.92 16.53
C THR A 82 -15.45 1.46 16.48
N LEU A 83 -15.35 0.86 15.30
CA LEU A 83 -15.53 -0.58 15.08
C LEU A 83 -14.21 -1.13 14.51
N LYS A 84 -13.60 -2.07 15.23
CA LYS A 84 -12.41 -2.81 14.79
C LYS A 84 -12.74 -4.28 14.62
N ILE A 85 -12.33 -4.86 13.50
CA ILE A 85 -12.46 -6.27 13.22
C ILE A 85 -11.11 -6.78 12.74
N ASN A 86 -10.53 -7.71 13.49
CA ASN A 86 -9.15 -8.13 13.29
C ASN A 86 -9.05 -9.65 13.20
N GLN A 87 -8.29 -10.20 12.24
CA GLN A 87 -7.99 -11.64 12.21
C GLN A 87 -9.27 -12.51 12.20
N CYS A 88 -10.30 -12.10 11.45
CA CYS A 88 -11.53 -12.88 11.25
C CYS A 88 -11.57 -13.36 9.79
N PRO A 89 -10.80 -14.40 9.42
CA PRO A 89 -10.61 -14.78 8.01
C PRO A 89 -11.90 -15.27 7.35
N SER A 90 -12.85 -15.81 8.12
CA SER A 90 -14.14 -16.26 7.59
C SER A 90 -15.16 -15.14 7.38
N LEU A 91 -14.88 -13.91 7.82
CA LEU A 91 -15.83 -12.80 7.70
C LEU A 91 -15.97 -12.38 6.25
N LYS A 92 -17.14 -12.65 5.67
CA LYS A 92 -17.50 -12.31 4.29
C LYS A 92 -18.34 -11.04 4.19
N ARG A 93 -19.19 -10.76 5.19
CA ARG A 93 -20.19 -9.68 5.10
C ARG A 93 -20.30 -8.84 6.36
N LEU A 94 -20.48 -7.53 6.16
CA LEU A 94 -20.94 -6.60 7.18
C LEU A 94 -22.48 -6.49 7.13
N PRO A 95 -23.15 -6.07 8.21
CA PRO A 95 -24.60 -6.05 8.26
C PRO A 95 -25.16 -4.95 7.35
N LYS A 96 -26.32 -5.18 6.75
CA LYS A 96 -26.90 -4.28 5.73
C LYS A 96 -27.25 -2.91 6.33
N GLY A 97 -27.66 -2.88 7.59
CA GLY A 97 -28.01 -1.69 8.34
C GLY A 97 -26.84 -0.90 8.90
N ILE A 98 -25.58 -1.18 8.53
CA ILE A 98 -24.41 -0.46 9.06
C ILE A 98 -24.53 1.06 8.94
N GLY A 99 -25.29 1.55 7.95
CA GLY A 99 -25.60 2.97 7.76
C GLY A 99 -26.38 3.62 8.91
N LYS A 100 -26.94 2.86 9.86
CA LYS A 100 -27.53 3.37 11.11
C LYS A 100 -26.47 3.93 12.08
N LEU A 101 -25.21 3.51 11.94
CA LEU A 101 -24.10 3.91 12.82
C LEU A 101 -23.57 5.32 12.47
N VAL A 102 -24.45 6.33 12.44
CA VAL A 102 -24.14 7.69 11.95
C VAL A 102 -23.03 8.42 12.73
N LYS A 103 -22.71 7.96 13.95
CA LYS A 103 -21.62 8.49 14.79
C LYS A 103 -20.30 7.75 14.60
N LEU A 104 -20.25 6.73 13.73
CA LEU A 104 -19.05 5.96 13.47
C LEU A 104 -18.02 6.85 12.78
N ARG A 105 -16.83 6.93 13.39
CA ARG A 105 -15.70 7.72 12.89
C ARG A 105 -14.58 6.85 12.36
N ASN A 106 -14.38 5.68 12.96
CA ASN A 106 -13.32 4.78 12.57
C ASN A 106 -13.88 3.38 12.33
N LEU A 107 -13.70 2.87 11.11
CA LEU A 107 -13.95 1.48 10.75
C LEU A 107 -12.64 0.84 10.32
N TYR A 108 -12.27 -0.23 10.99
CA TYR A 108 -11.04 -0.97 10.73
C TYR A 108 -11.34 -2.45 10.53
N ILE A 109 -10.86 -3.02 9.43
CA ILE A 109 -11.12 -4.40 9.02
C ILE A 109 -9.81 -5.02 8.53
N TYR A 110 -9.05 -5.57 9.47
CA TYR A 110 -7.74 -6.14 9.24
C TYR A 110 -7.79 -7.66 9.16
N HIS A 111 -7.10 -8.24 8.16
CA HIS A 111 -7.02 -9.69 7.95
C HIS A 111 -8.41 -10.38 7.96
N CYS A 112 -9.34 -9.81 7.18
CA CYS A 112 -10.67 -10.38 6.93
C CYS A 112 -10.92 -10.47 5.42
N ASP A 113 -11.63 -11.50 4.98
CA ASP A 113 -11.91 -11.77 3.57
C ASP A 113 -13.30 -11.29 3.15
N LEU A 114 -13.59 -10.00 3.41
CA LEU A 114 -14.86 -9.40 3.01
C LEU A 114 -15.08 -9.53 1.50
N GLU A 115 -16.32 -9.82 1.10
CA GLU A 115 -16.75 -9.83 -0.29
C GLU A 115 -17.07 -8.42 -0.82
N GLY A 116 -17.39 -7.49 0.08
CA GLY A 116 -17.67 -6.09 -0.25
C GLY A 116 -18.15 -5.30 0.96
N LEU A 117 -18.12 -3.97 0.87
CA LEU A 117 -18.81 -3.12 1.85
C LEU A 117 -20.31 -3.03 1.49
N PRO A 118 -21.24 -3.09 2.45
CA PRO A 118 -22.66 -2.95 2.16
C PRO A 118 -22.99 -1.51 1.75
N LYS A 119 -24.03 -1.32 0.92
CA LYS A 119 -24.51 0.00 0.46
C LYS A 119 -24.72 1.02 1.59
N GLY A 120 -25.06 0.55 2.79
CA GLY A 120 -25.22 1.37 3.99
C GLY A 120 -23.98 2.20 4.37
N ILE A 121 -22.78 1.78 3.96
CA ILE A 121 -21.54 2.54 4.22
C ILE A 121 -21.62 3.97 3.68
N GLY A 122 -22.32 4.17 2.54
CA GLY A 122 -22.58 5.46 1.92
C GLY A 122 -23.26 6.49 2.83
N LYS A 123 -23.91 6.05 3.91
CA LYS A 123 -24.61 6.91 4.88
C LYS A 123 -23.74 7.38 6.03
N LEU A 124 -22.52 6.85 6.17
CA LEU A 124 -21.61 7.16 7.29
C LEU A 124 -20.85 8.47 7.05
N THR A 125 -21.55 9.59 7.15
CA THR A 125 -21.00 10.93 6.86
C THR A 125 -19.95 11.40 7.88
N SER A 126 -19.92 10.83 9.09
CA SER A 126 -18.93 11.13 10.13
C SER A 126 -17.66 10.28 10.04
N LEU A 127 -17.53 9.42 9.01
CA LEU A 127 -16.41 8.49 8.90
C LEU A 127 -15.12 9.25 8.56
N GLU A 128 -14.17 9.21 9.49
CA GLU A 128 -12.85 9.85 9.39
C GLU A 128 -11.76 8.85 9.00
N ARG A 129 -11.94 7.56 9.29
CA ARG A 129 -10.97 6.50 8.94
C ARG A 129 -11.67 5.24 8.45
N LEU A 130 -11.18 4.74 7.31
CA LEU A 130 -11.54 3.48 6.69
C LEU A 130 -10.25 2.90 6.11
N ASP A 131 -9.81 1.76 6.62
CA ASP A 131 -8.56 1.13 6.20
C ASP A 131 -8.66 0.45 4.83
N LYS A 132 -9.80 -0.20 4.56
CA LYS A 132 -10.02 -0.97 3.33
C LYS A 132 -11.38 -0.69 2.71
N LEU A 133 -11.37 -0.36 1.43
CA LEU A 133 -12.50 -0.32 0.54
C LEU A 133 -12.35 -1.42 -0.51
N LEU A 134 -13.33 -2.31 -0.61
CA LEU A 134 -13.37 -3.33 -1.66
C LEU A 134 -14.46 -2.98 -2.67
N ILE A 135 -14.07 -2.88 -3.93
CA ILE A 135 -14.98 -2.75 -5.08
C ILE A 135 -15.24 -4.16 -5.60
N PRO A 136 -16.43 -4.74 -5.35
CA PRO A 136 -16.71 -6.12 -5.73
C PRO A 136 -16.93 -6.26 -7.23
N GLU A 137 -16.69 -7.47 -7.73
CA GLU A 137 -17.01 -7.86 -9.09
C GLU A 137 -18.55 -7.95 -9.24
N ASN A 138 -19.12 -6.97 -9.94
CA ASN A 138 -20.54 -6.79 -10.28
C ASN A 138 -21.56 -7.45 -9.31
N ASN A 139 -21.74 -6.87 -8.12
CA ASN A 139 -22.71 -7.35 -7.14
C ASN A 139 -23.58 -6.21 -6.60
N GLU A 140 -24.86 -6.21 -6.98
CA GLU A 140 -25.82 -5.18 -6.61
C GLU A 140 -26.09 -5.05 -5.11
N ALA A 141 -25.68 -6.02 -4.28
CA ALA A 141 -25.84 -5.94 -2.83
C ALA A 141 -24.81 -5.02 -2.16
N TYR A 142 -23.68 -4.75 -2.81
CA TYR A 142 -22.55 -4.04 -2.24
C TYR A 142 -22.45 -2.59 -2.72
N PHE A 143 -21.65 -1.80 -2.01
CA PHE A 143 -21.45 -0.39 -2.24
C PHE A 143 -20.62 -0.15 -3.51
N HIS A 144 -21.21 0.60 -4.43
CA HIS A 144 -20.56 1.14 -5.61
C HIS A 144 -20.59 2.67 -5.53
N PHE A 145 -19.49 3.35 -5.88
CA PHE A 145 -19.47 4.81 -5.90
C PHE A 145 -20.51 5.38 -6.87
N GLY A 146 -20.89 4.60 -7.88
CA GLY A 146 -21.92 4.91 -8.86
C GLY A 146 -23.29 5.21 -8.26
N ASP A 147 -23.61 4.61 -7.11
CA ASP A 147 -24.91 4.71 -6.43
C ASP A 147 -25.11 6.05 -5.70
N SER A 148 -24.04 6.82 -5.46
CA SER A 148 -24.17 8.13 -4.82
C SER A 148 -24.59 9.20 -5.83
N LYS A 149 -25.80 9.75 -5.66
CA LYS A 149 -26.32 10.87 -6.47
C LYS A 149 -25.60 12.20 -6.23
N LYS A 150 -24.82 12.35 -5.15
CA LYS A 150 -24.17 13.62 -4.76
C LYS A 150 -22.64 13.49 -4.59
N GLY A 151 -22.05 12.43 -5.12
CA GLY A 151 -20.64 12.10 -4.87
C GLY A 151 -20.42 11.66 -3.43
N ASN A 152 -19.17 11.35 -3.10
CA ASN A 152 -18.81 10.94 -1.75
C ASN A 152 -18.29 12.12 -0.93
N HIS A 153 -18.73 12.24 0.32
CA HIS A 153 -18.34 13.32 1.25
C HIS A 153 -17.38 12.83 2.34
N TYR A 154 -16.82 11.63 2.23
CA TYR A 154 -15.88 11.16 3.24
C TYR A 154 -14.64 12.04 3.28
N GLN A 155 -14.34 12.57 4.46
CA GLN A 155 -13.08 13.26 4.75
C GLN A 155 -12.12 12.28 5.42
N LEU A 156 -11.79 11.20 4.70
CA LEU A 156 -10.92 10.15 5.23
C LEU A 156 -9.51 10.71 5.50
N ARG A 157 -8.92 10.22 6.58
CA ARG A 157 -7.58 10.58 7.03
C ARG A 157 -6.72 9.35 7.22
N GLY A 158 -5.39 9.52 7.13
CA GLY A 158 -4.44 8.44 7.39
C GLY A 158 -4.27 7.53 6.17
N SER A 159 -4.59 6.24 6.30
CA SER A 159 -4.29 5.22 5.28
C SER A 159 -5.57 4.62 4.70
N LEU A 160 -5.65 4.54 3.37
CA LEU A 160 -6.76 3.92 2.65
C LEU A 160 -6.23 2.93 1.63
N ARG A 161 -6.78 1.71 1.64
CA ARG A 161 -6.56 0.69 0.63
C ARG A 161 -7.83 0.50 -0.19
N ILE A 162 -7.76 0.67 -1.50
CA ILE A 162 -8.84 0.36 -2.45
C ILE A 162 -8.46 -0.92 -3.18
N ASP A 163 -9.19 -2.00 -2.91
CA ASP A 163 -9.07 -3.29 -3.59
C ASP A 163 -10.15 -3.39 -4.69
N GLY A 164 -9.80 -4.03 -5.81
CA GLY A 164 -10.72 -4.24 -6.92
C GLY A 164 -10.85 -3.01 -7.83
N CYS A 165 -9.81 -2.19 -7.99
CA CYS A 165 -9.88 -1.03 -8.89
C CYS A 165 -10.18 -1.44 -10.36
N LYS A 166 -9.93 -2.69 -10.77
CA LYS A 166 -10.37 -3.17 -12.09
C LYS A 166 -11.90 -3.28 -12.23
N ASN A 167 -12.63 -3.33 -11.11
CA ASN A 167 -14.07 -3.59 -11.06
C ASN A 167 -14.92 -2.31 -11.16
N PHE A 168 -14.31 -1.13 -11.31
CA PHE A 168 -15.05 0.09 -11.62
C PHE A 168 -15.69 -0.04 -13.01
N ARG A 169 -17.01 0.21 -13.12
CA ARG A 169 -17.76 -0.01 -14.37
C ARG A 169 -17.40 1.00 -15.47
N ASN A 170 -16.96 2.19 -15.08
CA ASN A 170 -16.54 3.26 -15.97
C ASN A 170 -15.76 4.35 -15.20
N VAL A 171 -15.12 5.24 -15.96
CA VAL A 171 -14.39 6.42 -15.47
C VAL A 171 -15.23 7.28 -14.52
N GLY A 172 -16.50 7.55 -14.87
CA GLY A 172 -17.39 8.37 -14.04
C GLY A 172 -17.73 7.75 -12.67
N GLU A 173 -17.64 6.42 -12.53
CA GLU A 173 -17.74 5.77 -11.23
C GLU A 173 -16.50 5.99 -10.38
N ALA A 174 -15.31 5.91 -10.98
CA ALA A 174 -14.04 6.17 -10.30
C ALA A 174 -13.90 7.65 -9.87
N GLU A 175 -14.34 8.60 -10.70
CA GLU A 175 -14.35 10.04 -10.35
C GLU A 175 -15.22 10.34 -9.12
N LYS A 176 -16.32 9.59 -8.93
CA LYS A 176 -17.19 9.72 -7.75
C LYS A 176 -16.50 9.29 -6.45
N ALA A 177 -15.37 8.56 -6.51
CA ALA A 177 -14.54 8.31 -5.35
C ALA A 177 -13.96 9.61 -4.78
N SER A 178 -13.71 10.60 -5.65
CA SER A 178 -13.29 11.96 -5.28
C SER A 178 -12.11 11.98 -4.30
N LEU A 179 -11.09 11.14 -4.54
CA LEU A 179 -9.92 11.05 -3.65
C LEU A 179 -9.17 12.39 -3.54
N ILE A 180 -9.27 13.23 -4.57
CA ILE A 180 -8.79 14.62 -4.58
C ILE A 180 -9.36 15.48 -3.43
N LYS A 181 -10.52 15.14 -2.85
CA LYS A 181 -11.08 15.88 -1.71
C LYS A 181 -10.52 15.41 -0.36
N MET A 182 -9.87 14.25 -0.31
CA MET A 182 -9.35 13.63 0.91
C MET A 182 -7.98 14.20 1.29
N LYS A 183 -7.91 15.50 1.60
CA LYS A 183 -6.65 16.23 1.88
C LYS A 183 -5.83 15.69 3.06
N ASP A 184 -6.49 15.01 4.00
CA ASP A 184 -5.88 14.48 5.22
C ASP A 184 -5.44 13.00 5.04
N LEU A 185 -5.61 12.44 3.84
CA LEU A 185 -5.13 11.11 3.49
C LEU A 185 -3.61 11.16 3.24
N GLU A 186 -2.88 10.36 4.00
CA GLU A 186 -1.42 10.31 3.96
C GLU A 186 -0.93 9.14 3.10
N GLU A 187 -1.66 8.03 3.10
CA GLU A 187 -1.27 6.80 2.42
C GLU A 187 -2.43 6.25 1.58
N LEU A 188 -2.13 5.87 0.34
CA LEU A 188 -3.09 5.27 -0.57
C LEU A 188 -2.50 4.01 -1.20
N VAL A 189 -3.26 2.92 -1.14
CA VAL A 189 -2.96 1.68 -1.84
C VAL A 189 -4.06 1.41 -2.86
N LEU A 190 -3.72 1.39 -4.15
CA LEU A 190 -4.60 1.02 -5.24
C LEU A 190 -4.25 -0.39 -5.70
N LYS A 191 -5.15 -1.35 -5.48
CA LYS A 191 -5.04 -2.73 -5.97
C LYS A 191 -6.09 -2.97 -7.05
N PHE A 192 -5.64 -3.17 -8.28
CA PHE A 192 -6.52 -3.33 -9.44
C PHE A 192 -7.11 -4.74 -9.52
N GLY A 193 -6.30 -5.73 -9.86
CA GLY A 193 -6.79 -7.08 -10.08
C GLY A 193 -6.42 -8.12 -9.03
N GLU A 194 -6.62 -9.37 -9.43
CA GLU A 194 -6.01 -10.55 -8.82
C GLU A 194 -4.82 -11.01 -9.66
N ILE A 195 -4.08 -12.02 -9.20
CA ILE A 195 -2.92 -12.57 -9.91
C ILE A 195 -3.43 -13.44 -11.09
N GLU A 196 -4.13 -12.85 -12.05
CA GLU A 196 -4.61 -13.53 -13.25
C GLU A 196 -3.67 -13.25 -14.41
N ARG A 197 -3.26 -14.31 -15.12
CA ARG A 197 -2.14 -14.27 -16.07
C ARG A 197 -2.49 -13.58 -17.40
N ASN A 198 -3.76 -13.34 -17.69
CA ASN A 198 -4.26 -12.97 -19.02
C ASN A 198 -5.31 -11.84 -19.00
N ALA A 199 -5.33 -10.97 -17.99
CA ALA A 199 -6.27 -9.84 -17.97
C ALA A 199 -5.98 -8.92 -19.18
N GLU A 200 -6.99 -8.71 -20.03
CA GLU A 200 -6.87 -7.76 -21.13
C GLU A 200 -6.74 -6.34 -20.55
N PRO A 201 -5.82 -5.48 -21.05
CA PRO A 201 -5.51 -4.18 -20.46
C PRO A 201 -6.62 -3.12 -20.53
N GLN A 202 -7.84 -3.51 -20.89
CA GLN A 202 -8.86 -2.56 -21.33
C GLN A 202 -9.40 -1.77 -20.14
N HIS A 203 -9.20 -0.45 -20.17
CA HIS A 203 -9.74 0.58 -19.26
C HIS A 203 -9.05 0.82 -17.90
N GLU A 204 -8.11 -0.03 -17.44
CA GLU A 204 -7.49 0.19 -16.11
C GLU A 204 -6.72 1.53 -16.00
N PHE A 205 -6.03 1.96 -17.07
CA PHE A 205 -5.37 3.26 -17.09
C PHE A 205 -6.37 4.42 -16.95
N SER A 206 -7.50 4.36 -17.65
CA SER A 206 -8.55 5.39 -17.53
C SER A 206 -9.12 5.45 -16.11
N ILE A 207 -9.22 4.30 -15.41
CA ILE A 207 -9.60 4.26 -14.00
C ILE A 207 -8.50 4.84 -13.11
N LEU A 208 -7.23 4.51 -13.36
CA LEU A 208 -6.09 5.08 -12.64
C LEU A 208 -6.07 6.61 -12.76
N GLU A 209 -6.29 7.13 -13.97
CA GLU A 209 -6.39 8.56 -14.24
C GLU A 209 -7.55 9.20 -13.48
N ALA A 210 -8.73 8.56 -13.48
CA ALA A 210 -9.95 9.05 -12.82
C ALA A 210 -9.90 9.09 -11.30
N LEU A 211 -9.14 8.20 -10.65
CA LEU A 211 -9.09 8.10 -9.20
C LEU A 211 -8.46 9.34 -8.53
N GLN A 212 -7.54 10.02 -9.23
CA GLN A 212 -6.89 11.28 -8.87
C GLN A 212 -6.77 11.56 -7.34
N PRO A 213 -5.73 11.05 -6.67
CA PRO A 213 -5.47 11.35 -5.26
C PRO A 213 -5.07 12.81 -5.01
N HIS A 214 -5.20 13.25 -3.76
CA HIS A 214 -4.75 14.59 -3.36
C HIS A 214 -3.21 14.75 -3.48
N PRO A 215 -2.68 15.88 -3.99
CA PRO A 215 -1.24 16.12 -4.17
C PRO A 215 -0.35 16.03 -2.92
N ASP A 216 -0.94 16.15 -1.72
CA ASP A 216 -0.23 16.08 -0.43
C ASP A 216 0.02 14.65 0.07
N LEU A 217 -0.38 13.64 -0.70
CA LEU A 217 -0.18 12.24 -0.35
C LEU A 217 1.30 11.94 -0.07
N LYS A 218 1.58 11.23 1.03
CA LYS A 218 2.94 10.87 1.45
C LYS A 218 3.38 9.50 0.94
N SER A 219 2.43 8.58 0.75
CA SER A 219 2.70 7.21 0.30
C SER A 219 1.69 6.75 -0.73
N LEU A 220 2.18 6.22 -1.85
CA LEU A 220 1.38 5.63 -2.91
C LEU A 220 1.86 4.22 -3.21
N SER A 221 0.95 3.26 -3.25
CA SER A 221 1.23 1.91 -3.75
C SER A 221 0.25 1.53 -4.84
N ILE A 222 0.75 1.19 -6.03
CA ILE A 222 -0.06 0.64 -7.13
C ILE A 222 0.30 -0.85 -7.26
N ILE A 223 -0.72 -1.70 -7.16
CA ILE A 223 -0.56 -3.14 -7.07
C ILE A 223 -1.46 -3.83 -8.10
N LEU A 224 -0.93 -4.85 -8.79
CA LEU A 224 -1.70 -5.71 -9.71
C LEU A 224 -2.38 -4.92 -10.85
N PHE A 225 -1.67 -3.92 -11.38
CA PHE A 225 -2.12 -3.11 -12.51
C PHE A 225 -1.76 -3.79 -13.84
N ALA A 226 -2.75 -3.97 -14.71
CA ALA A 226 -2.62 -4.62 -16.01
C ALA A 226 -2.45 -3.63 -17.18
N GLY A 227 -2.58 -2.33 -16.95
CA GLY A 227 -2.29 -1.32 -17.99
C GLY A 227 -0.81 -1.30 -18.39
N THR A 228 -0.54 -0.88 -19.62
CA THR A 228 0.82 -0.69 -20.16
C THR A 228 1.42 0.64 -19.71
N GLU A 229 0.60 1.70 -19.66
CA GLU A 229 0.97 3.03 -19.19
C GLU A 229 0.71 3.15 -17.68
N LEU A 230 1.74 3.52 -16.92
CA LEU A 230 1.67 3.65 -15.46
C LEU A 230 1.78 5.10 -14.98
N TYR A 231 1.94 6.06 -15.90
CA TYR A 231 2.09 7.47 -15.61
C TYR A 231 0.78 8.23 -15.80
N ALA A 232 0.00 8.35 -14.72
CA ALA A 232 -1.19 9.19 -14.73
C ALA A 232 -0.82 10.69 -14.63
N SER A 233 -1.62 11.58 -15.20
CA SER A 233 -1.28 13.02 -15.30
C SER A 233 -1.12 13.67 -13.91
N TRP A 234 -1.92 13.22 -12.95
CA TRP A 234 -1.89 13.70 -11.57
C TRP A 234 -0.62 13.29 -10.82
N MET A 235 0.12 12.29 -11.28
CA MET A 235 1.40 11.91 -10.66
C MET A 235 2.42 13.05 -10.72
N ALA A 236 2.38 13.88 -11.77
CA ALA A 236 3.24 15.06 -11.89
C ALA A 236 2.96 16.12 -10.80
N SER A 237 1.78 16.07 -10.16
CA SER A 237 1.37 17.08 -9.17
C SER A 237 1.85 16.78 -7.75
N PHE A 238 2.42 15.61 -7.48
CA PHE A 238 2.81 15.25 -6.11
C PHE A 238 4.00 16.07 -5.60
N ASN A 239 3.78 16.78 -4.50
CA ASN A 239 4.81 17.60 -3.87
C ASN A 239 5.30 17.04 -2.54
N ASN A 240 4.60 16.06 -1.96
CA ASN A 240 4.89 15.52 -0.63
C ASN A 240 5.11 14.00 -0.60
N LEU A 241 5.12 13.35 -1.77
CA LEU A 241 5.27 11.90 -1.90
C LEU A 241 6.67 11.45 -1.47
N ARG A 242 6.73 10.62 -0.42
CA ARG A 242 7.97 10.05 0.15
C ARG A 242 8.15 8.58 -0.18
N PHE A 243 7.05 7.86 -0.34
CA PHE A 243 7.06 6.42 -0.59
C PHE A 243 6.27 6.11 -1.85
N LEU A 244 6.89 5.42 -2.79
CA LEU A 244 6.22 4.88 -3.97
C LEU A 244 6.52 3.40 -4.11
N SER A 245 5.48 2.60 -4.26
CA SER A 245 5.59 1.16 -4.54
C SER A 245 4.79 0.82 -5.80
N LEU A 246 5.47 0.24 -6.79
CA LEU A 246 4.86 -0.27 -8.02
C LEU A 246 5.09 -1.78 -8.06
N CYS A 247 4.05 -2.55 -7.77
CA CYS A 247 4.16 -3.99 -7.58
C CYS A 247 3.21 -4.76 -8.48
N ASN A 248 3.72 -5.78 -9.18
CA ASN A 248 2.93 -6.67 -10.02
C ASN A 248 2.22 -5.92 -11.16
N CYS A 249 2.87 -4.91 -11.73
CA CYS A 249 2.43 -4.17 -12.92
C CYS A 249 2.87 -4.95 -14.17
N LEU A 250 2.15 -6.02 -14.50
CA LEU A 250 2.67 -7.12 -15.35
C LEU A 250 2.99 -6.71 -16.79
N ASN A 251 2.23 -5.76 -17.34
CA ASN A 251 2.36 -5.31 -18.73
C ASN A 251 3.20 -4.04 -18.88
N CYS A 252 3.77 -3.52 -17.79
CA CYS A 252 4.65 -2.36 -17.82
C CYS A 252 6.01 -2.78 -18.41
N GLU A 253 6.31 -2.22 -19.59
CA GLU A 253 7.56 -2.42 -20.32
C GLU A 253 8.54 -1.27 -20.09
N ILE A 254 8.02 -0.08 -19.80
CA ILE A 254 8.78 1.16 -19.63
C ILE A 254 8.34 1.82 -18.31
N LEU A 255 9.30 2.17 -17.47
CA LEU A 255 9.01 2.85 -16.21
C LEU A 255 8.67 4.34 -16.45
N PRO A 256 7.71 4.89 -15.70
CA PRO A 256 7.45 6.33 -15.71
C PRO A 256 8.67 7.17 -15.29
N PRO A 257 8.65 8.49 -15.54
CA PRO A 257 9.71 9.43 -15.13
C PRO A 257 9.71 9.71 -13.63
N LEU A 258 9.97 8.68 -12.84
CA LEU A 258 9.95 8.70 -11.37
C LEU A 258 11.06 9.59 -10.79
N GLY A 259 12.13 9.86 -11.55
CA GLY A 259 13.19 10.75 -11.09
C GLY A 259 12.77 12.20 -10.91
N LYS A 260 11.61 12.61 -11.45
CA LYS A 260 11.01 13.94 -11.25
C LYS A 260 10.48 14.17 -9.84
N PHE A 261 10.31 13.12 -9.02
CA PHE A 261 9.75 13.27 -7.67
C PHE A 261 10.75 13.94 -6.72
N PRO A 262 10.45 15.17 -6.21
CA PRO A 262 11.45 15.95 -5.48
C PRO A 262 11.66 15.50 -4.02
N TYR A 263 10.74 14.72 -3.46
CA TYR A 263 10.76 14.30 -2.06
C TYR A 263 10.68 12.79 -1.84
N ILE A 264 10.76 11.98 -2.90
CA ILE A 264 10.72 10.53 -2.75
C ILE A 264 11.94 10.04 -1.96
N GLU A 265 11.70 9.28 -0.89
CA GLU A 265 12.72 8.74 0.00
C GLU A 265 12.90 7.23 -0.19
N SER A 266 11.84 6.53 -0.57
CA SER A 266 11.87 5.09 -0.82
C SER A 266 11.06 4.72 -2.04
N LEU A 267 11.67 3.96 -2.94
CA LEU A 267 11.06 3.46 -4.16
C LEU A 267 11.18 1.93 -4.22
N VAL A 268 10.04 1.26 -4.39
CA VAL A 268 9.97 -0.20 -4.56
C VAL A 268 9.35 -0.51 -5.92
N ILE A 269 10.06 -1.27 -6.74
CA ILE A 269 9.62 -1.72 -8.06
C ILE A 269 9.68 -3.24 -8.06
N GLY A 270 8.52 -3.88 -8.12
CA GLY A 270 8.37 -5.30 -7.82
C GLY A 270 7.56 -6.06 -8.87
N TYR A 271 7.92 -7.30 -9.15
CA TYR A 271 7.10 -8.29 -9.86
C TYR A 271 6.64 -7.82 -11.26
N MET A 272 7.44 -7.02 -11.98
CA MET A 272 7.15 -6.62 -13.37
C MET A 272 7.80 -7.63 -14.32
N LYS A 273 6.96 -8.38 -15.05
CA LYS A 273 7.43 -9.51 -15.87
C LYS A 273 7.98 -9.10 -17.23
N ARG A 274 7.54 -7.96 -17.78
CA ARG A 274 7.92 -7.47 -19.11
C ARG A 274 8.98 -6.37 -19.12
N LEU A 275 9.30 -5.80 -17.96
CA LEU A 275 10.32 -4.76 -17.84
C LEU A 275 11.70 -5.34 -18.18
N GLU A 276 12.22 -5.00 -19.37
CA GLU A 276 13.53 -5.46 -19.83
C GLU A 276 14.65 -4.47 -19.54
N LYS A 277 14.31 -3.17 -19.54
CA LYS A 277 15.28 -2.08 -19.47
C LYS A 277 14.78 -0.99 -18.53
N VAL A 278 15.71 -0.43 -17.76
CA VAL A 278 15.50 0.80 -16.98
C VAL A 278 16.41 1.86 -17.58
N GLY A 279 15.84 2.74 -18.40
CA GLY A 279 16.57 3.69 -19.23
C GLY A 279 16.44 5.14 -18.81
N ALA A 280 16.82 6.03 -19.73
CA ALA A 280 16.82 7.48 -19.57
C ALA A 280 15.48 8.05 -19.04
N GLU A 281 14.37 7.45 -19.47
CA GLU A 281 13.01 7.83 -19.13
C GLU A 281 12.74 7.78 -17.62
N PHE A 282 13.32 6.80 -16.93
CA PHE A 282 13.14 6.60 -15.49
C PHE A 282 13.72 7.75 -14.66
N TRP A 283 14.80 8.37 -15.14
CA TRP A 283 15.46 9.48 -14.45
C TRP A 283 14.66 10.78 -14.51
N GLY A 284 13.67 10.86 -15.40
CA GLY A 284 12.83 12.04 -15.52
C GLY A 284 13.57 13.28 -16.00
N ILE A 285 14.65 13.11 -16.75
CA ILE A 285 15.44 14.19 -17.33
C ILE A 285 14.56 14.91 -18.38
N PRO A 286 14.42 16.26 -18.32
CA PRO A 286 13.70 16.99 -19.36
C PRO A 286 14.45 16.88 -20.70
N GLU A 287 13.69 16.83 -21.80
CA GLU A 287 14.26 16.99 -23.14
C GLU A 287 14.99 18.35 -23.21
N ARG A 288 16.18 18.37 -23.81
CA ARG A 288 17.01 19.57 -23.89
C ARG A 288 16.26 20.61 -24.72
N ASP A 289 16.03 21.79 -24.13
CA ASP A 289 15.52 22.95 -24.83
C ASP A 289 16.77 23.69 -25.34
N ASP A 290 17.05 23.61 -26.65
CA ASP A 290 18.29 24.13 -27.26
C ASP A 290 18.46 25.66 -27.06
N ASP A 291 17.43 26.35 -26.58
CA ASP A 291 17.36 27.80 -26.40
C ASP A 291 17.74 28.32 -24.99
N LYS A 292 18.14 27.45 -24.04
CA LYS A 292 18.56 27.88 -22.68
C LYS A 292 20.06 27.68 -22.45
N GLU A 293 20.81 28.79 -22.38
CA GLU A 293 22.27 28.83 -22.21
C GLU A 293 22.76 28.60 -20.77
N GLU A 294 21.88 28.61 -19.77
CA GLU A 294 22.26 28.51 -18.36
C GLU A 294 21.55 27.31 -17.69
N TYR A 295 22.29 26.21 -17.50
CA TYR A 295 21.75 24.99 -16.92
C TYR A 295 21.99 24.95 -15.41
N ASP A 296 20.90 25.04 -14.64
CA ASP A 296 20.90 24.62 -13.23
C ASP A 296 21.29 23.14 -13.13
N SER A 297 22.05 22.79 -12.09
CA SER A 297 22.37 21.39 -11.81
C SER A 297 21.09 20.56 -11.67
N PHE A 298 20.87 19.62 -12.59
CA PHE A 298 19.69 18.75 -12.56
C PHE A 298 19.90 17.58 -11.60
N PHE A 299 18.93 17.39 -10.70
CA PHE A 299 18.92 16.29 -9.74
C PHE A 299 17.80 15.31 -10.06
N SER A 300 18.17 14.11 -10.49
CA SER A 300 17.22 12.99 -10.56
C SER A 300 17.19 12.31 -9.20
N PHE A 301 15.98 12.10 -8.64
CA PHE A 301 15.80 11.50 -7.32
C PHE A 301 16.61 12.19 -6.19
N PRO A 302 16.42 13.50 -5.96
CA PRO A 302 17.27 14.30 -5.06
C PRO A 302 17.30 13.79 -3.61
N LYS A 303 16.22 13.15 -3.12
CA LYS A 303 16.06 12.71 -1.73
C LYS A 303 15.93 11.20 -1.56
N LEU A 304 16.09 10.42 -2.63
CA LEU A 304 15.91 8.97 -2.57
C LEU A 304 16.99 8.34 -1.70
N LYS A 305 16.57 7.60 -0.67
CA LYS A 305 17.43 6.91 0.30
C LYS A 305 17.45 5.40 0.06
N LYS A 306 16.30 4.82 -0.33
CA LYS A 306 16.13 3.38 -0.56
C LYS A 306 15.56 3.09 -1.93
N LEU A 307 16.24 2.22 -2.68
CA LEU A 307 15.76 1.70 -3.96
C LEU A 307 15.74 0.18 -3.90
N TRP A 308 14.59 -0.41 -4.21
CA TRP A 308 14.42 -1.86 -4.20
C TRP A 308 13.79 -2.35 -5.51
N PHE A 309 14.57 -3.10 -6.28
CA PHE A 309 14.07 -3.91 -7.39
C PHE A 309 13.84 -5.35 -6.93
N ASN A 310 12.59 -5.82 -7.07
CA ASN A 310 12.18 -7.15 -6.61
C ASN A 310 11.53 -7.95 -7.73
N ASN A 311 12.05 -9.15 -7.98
CA ASN A 311 11.52 -10.12 -8.92
C ASN A 311 11.23 -9.52 -10.31
N LEU A 312 12.28 -9.05 -10.98
CA LEU A 312 12.25 -8.55 -12.34
C LEU A 312 12.97 -9.54 -13.27
N PRO A 313 12.26 -10.60 -13.76
CA PRO A 313 12.92 -11.72 -14.42
C PRO A 313 13.55 -11.37 -15.77
N LEU A 314 12.97 -10.41 -16.52
CA LEU A 314 13.47 -10.00 -17.83
C LEU A 314 14.33 -8.73 -17.81
N PHE A 315 14.55 -8.11 -16.64
CA PHE A 315 15.36 -6.91 -16.50
C PHE A 315 16.82 -7.22 -16.82
N LYS A 316 17.26 -6.82 -18.02
CA LYS A 316 18.60 -7.08 -18.59
C LYS A 316 19.52 -5.89 -18.45
N GLU A 317 19.00 -4.69 -18.70
CA GLU A 317 19.80 -3.48 -18.86
C GLU A 317 19.33 -2.37 -17.92
N TRP A 318 20.26 -1.85 -17.12
CA TRP A 318 20.07 -0.65 -16.33
C TRP A 318 21.04 0.43 -16.83
N GLU A 319 20.53 1.41 -17.56
CA GLU A 319 21.36 2.47 -18.13
C GLU A 319 21.96 3.38 -17.05
N GLY A 320 23.04 4.07 -17.38
CA GLY A 320 23.67 5.06 -16.49
C GLY A 320 25.20 5.02 -16.55
N SER A 321 25.77 4.84 -17.74
CA SER A 321 27.18 5.13 -17.96
C SER A 321 27.39 6.64 -17.94
N THR A 322 28.40 7.11 -17.19
CA THR A 322 28.78 8.52 -17.20
C THR A 322 29.30 9.00 -18.56
N THR A 323 29.62 8.08 -19.49
CA THR A 323 30.11 8.43 -20.84
C THR A 323 29.01 8.94 -21.77
N ASP A 324 27.76 8.55 -21.56
CA ASP A 324 26.64 9.00 -22.42
C ASP A 324 26.19 10.43 -22.09
N PHE A 325 26.67 10.96 -20.96
CA PHE A 325 26.39 12.33 -20.49
C PHE A 325 27.59 13.29 -20.67
N GLN A 326 28.66 12.85 -21.34
CA GLN A 326 29.83 13.69 -21.65
C GLN A 326 29.67 14.47 -22.96
N SER A 327 28.59 15.24 -23.06
CA SER A 327 28.58 16.46 -23.88
C SER A 327 28.34 17.65 -22.95
N ASP A 328 29.41 18.41 -22.75
CA ASP A 328 29.54 19.78 -22.26
C ASP A 328 28.39 20.41 -21.42
N SER A 329 28.76 20.81 -20.20
CA SER A 329 28.08 21.74 -19.27
C SER A 329 27.01 21.24 -18.28
N THR A 330 26.43 20.03 -18.39
CA THR A 330 25.41 19.58 -17.41
C THR A 330 25.97 18.63 -16.34
N THR A 331 26.04 19.09 -15.08
CA THR A 331 26.35 18.24 -13.92
C THR A 331 25.11 17.47 -13.44
N LEU A 332 24.62 16.54 -14.26
CA LEU A 332 23.54 15.63 -13.85
C LEU A 332 23.96 14.85 -12.60
N LYS A 333 23.22 15.03 -11.49
CA LYS A 333 23.42 14.27 -10.25
C LYS A 333 22.27 13.29 -10.07
N VAL A 334 22.55 12.01 -10.31
CA VAL A 334 21.59 10.92 -10.15
C VAL A 334 21.68 10.37 -8.73
N MET A 335 20.54 10.36 -8.02
CA MET A 335 20.37 9.71 -6.71
C MET A 335 21.46 10.07 -5.67
N PRO A 336 21.74 11.36 -5.42
CA PRO A 336 22.85 11.79 -4.56
C PRO A 336 22.71 11.36 -3.09
N CYS A 337 21.51 10.99 -2.65
CA CYS A 337 21.19 10.61 -1.27
C CYS A 337 20.98 9.11 -1.07
N LEU A 338 21.20 8.28 -2.09
CA LEU A 338 20.88 6.85 -2.03
C LEU A 338 21.83 6.13 -1.06
N ARG A 339 21.23 5.46 -0.07
CA ARG A 339 21.93 4.74 1.01
C ARG A 339 21.74 3.23 0.92
N GLU A 340 20.61 2.78 0.40
CA GLU A 340 20.24 1.37 0.37
C GLU A 340 19.77 0.97 -1.03
N LEU A 341 20.46 0.00 -1.63
CA LEU A 341 20.07 -0.62 -2.89
C LEU A 341 19.85 -2.12 -2.67
N ILE A 342 18.65 -2.59 -2.96
CA ILE A 342 18.30 -4.01 -2.89
C ILE A 342 17.92 -4.50 -4.29
N LEU A 343 18.62 -5.52 -4.77
CA LEU A 343 18.33 -6.24 -6.00
C LEU A 343 17.97 -7.68 -5.65
N SER A 344 16.73 -8.05 -5.87
CA SER A 344 16.22 -9.36 -5.52
C SER A 344 15.50 -10.01 -6.68
N GLY A 345 15.88 -11.22 -7.09
CA GLY A 345 15.21 -11.92 -8.19
C GLY A 345 15.33 -11.22 -9.56
N CYS A 346 16.37 -10.42 -9.79
CA CYS A 346 16.69 -9.77 -11.07
C CYS A 346 17.69 -10.65 -11.85
N GLY A 347 17.22 -11.82 -12.31
CA GLY A 347 18.09 -12.88 -12.82
C GLY A 347 18.82 -12.57 -14.13
N SER A 348 18.29 -11.66 -14.93
CA SER A 348 18.80 -11.29 -16.27
C SER A 348 19.68 -10.04 -16.26
N LEU A 349 19.78 -9.33 -15.14
CA LEU A 349 20.47 -8.04 -15.07
C LEU A 349 21.97 -8.25 -15.22
N GLU A 350 22.54 -7.68 -16.28
CA GLU A 350 23.94 -7.95 -16.62
C GLU A 350 24.92 -7.12 -15.79
N ALA A 351 24.62 -5.84 -15.58
CA ALA A 351 25.44 -4.89 -14.85
C ALA A 351 24.56 -3.88 -14.11
N VAL A 352 25.15 -3.20 -13.12
CA VAL A 352 24.54 -2.03 -12.47
C VAL A 352 25.21 -0.76 -12.98
N PRO A 353 24.54 0.41 -12.95
CA PRO A 353 25.07 1.66 -13.49
C PRO A 353 26.37 2.14 -12.82
N ASP A 354 27.25 2.79 -13.59
CA ASP A 354 28.55 3.27 -13.10
C ASP A 354 28.44 4.44 -12.12
N PHE A 355 27.36 5.23 -12.18
CA PHE A 355 27.16 6.34 -11.24
C PHE A 355 27.10 5.85 -9.79
N LEU A 356 26.72 4.58 -9.54
CA LEU A 356 26.68 3.98 -8.20
C LEU A 356 28.05 3.96 -7.52
N GLN A 357 29.16 4.04 -8.27
CA GLN A 357 30.51 4.15 -7.71
C GLN A 357 30.73 5.47 -6.96
N ARG A 358 29.94 6.50 -7.27
CA ARG A 358 30.02 7.85 -6.67
C ARG A 358 28.88 8.14 -5.70
N THR A 359 27.96 7.20 -5.55
CA THR A 359 26.79 7.32 -4.68
C THR A 359 27.18 6.95 -3.24
N PRO A 360 26.68 7.65 -2.20
CA PRO A 360 27.04 7.38 -0.80
C PRO A 360 26.31 6.15 -0.21
N LEU A 361 26.32 5.03 -0.94
CA LEU A 361 25.67 3.77 -0.55
C LEU A 361 26.25 3.22 0.76
N GLN A 362 25.35 2.87 1.68
CA GLN A 362 25.65 2.26 2.97
C GLN A 362 25.36 0.77 2.98
N HIS A 363 24.38 0.33 2.17
CA HIS A 363 23.95 -1.05 2.10
C HIS A 363 23.63 -1.44 0.64
N LEU A 364 24.25 -2.53 0.20
CA LEU A 364 23.95 -3.21 -1.07
C LEU A 364 23.56 -4.65 -0.78
N GLU A 365 22.36 -5.05 -1.17
CA GLU A 365 21.89 -6.44 -1.08
C GLU A 365 21.55 -6.96 -2.47
N ILE A 366 22.15 -8.10 -2.84
CA ILE A 366 21.90 -8.80 -4.10
C ILE A 366 21.58 -10.26 -3.78
N TYR A 367 20.37 -10.73 -4.09
CA TYR A 367 20.04 -12.15 -3.94
C TYR A 367 19.07 -12.66 -5.01
N SER A 368 19.21 -13.92 -5.38
CA SER A 368 18.51 -14.52 -6.52
C SER A 368 18.78 -13.78 -7.85
N CYS A 369 19.96 -13.16 -8.01
CA CYS A 369 20.40 -12.43 -9.20
C CYS A 369 21.59 -13.13 -9.85
N LYS A 370 21.33 -14.23 -10.56
CA LYS A 370 22.35 -15.22 -10.99
C LYS A 370 23.54 -14.65 -11.78
N ILE A 371 23.34 -13.60 -12.59
CA ILE A 371 24.43 -13.00 -13.36
C ILE A 371 25.31 -12.14 -12.45
N LEU A 372 24.72 -11.17 -11.74
CA LEU A 372 25.44 -10.33 -10.78
C LEU A 372 26.14 -11.15 -9.70
N GLU A 373 25.47 -12.14 -9.07
CA GLU A 373 26.08 -13.00 -8.07
C GLU A 373 27.34 -13.72 -8.60
N ARG A 374 27.31 -14.21 -9.85
CA ARG A 374 28.48 -14.82 -10.49
C ARG A 374 29.59 -13.80 -10.75
N ARG A 375 29.26 -12.56 -11.11
CA ARG A 375 30.27 -11.50 -11.30
C ARG A 375 30.96 -11.12 -9.99
N PHE A 376 30.22 -11.06 -8.89
CA PHE A 376 30.79 -10.84 -7.55
C PHE A 376 31.65 -12.02 -7.07
N GLN A 377 31.31 -13.27 -7.44
CA GLN A 377 32.11 -14.46 -7.12
C GLN A 377 33.36 -14.62 -7.99
N ASN A 378 33.24 -14.42 -9.32
CA ASN A 378 34.32 -14.61 -10.30
C ASN A 378 35.24 -13.39 -10.43
N GLY A 379 34.79 -12.22 -9.96
CA GLY A 379 35.52 -10.97 -10.00
C GLY A 379 36.79 -11.03 -9.15
N LYS A 380 37.89 -11.47 -9.77
CA LYS A 380 39.25 -11.19 -9.29
C LYS A 380 39.47 -9.66 -9.33
N GLY A 381 39.10 -8.95 -8.26
CA GLY A 381 39.46 -7.55 -8.00
C GLY A 381 38.53 -6.46 -8.56
N LYS A 382 38.09 -6.49 -9.83
CA LYS A 382 37.46 -5.30 -10.47
C LYS A 382 36.12 -4.86 -9.84
N GLU A 383 35.14 -5.74 -9.67
CA GLU A 383 33.86 -5.36 -9.02
C GLU A 383 34.04 -5.11 -7.52
N ARG A 384 34.97 -5.83 -6.85
CA ARG A 384 35.33 -5.54 -5.46
C ARG A 384 35.87 -4.12 -5.29
N LEU A 385 36.68 -3.64 -6.24
CA LEU A 385 37.20 -2.26 -6.23
C LEU A 385 36.08 -1.25 -6.45
N HIS A 386 35.16 -1.51 -7.38
CA HIS A 386 34.04 -0.60 -7.69
C HIS A 386 33.10 -0.39 -6.50
N PHE A 387 32.87 -1.42 -5.67
CA PHE A 387 31.97 -1.34 -4.51
C PHE A 387 32.67 -1.24 -3.16
N SER A 388 34.00 -1.09 -3.14
CA SER A 388 34.79 -1.04 -1.90
C SER A 388 34.37 0.07 -0.93
N HIS A 389 33.81 1.16 -1.45
CA HIS A 389 33.29 2.28 -0.67
C HIS A 389 32.01 1.96 0.12
N ILE A 390 31.32 0.86 -0.19
CA ILE A 390 30.06 0.45 0.45
C ILE A 390 30.37 -0.39 1.69
N PRO A 391 30.01 0.04 2.91
CA PRO A 391 30.41 -0.66 4.13
C PRO A 391 29.71 -2.01 4.31
N ASN A 392 28.48 -2.18 3.83
CA ASN A 392 27.71 -3.41 4.01
C ASN A 392 27.24 -3.97 2.66
N ILE A 393 27.80 -5.10 2.26
CA ILE A 393 27.45 -5.80 1.02
C ILE A 393 27.00 -7.22 1.36
N GLN A 394 25.77 -7.55 0.97
CA GLN A 394 25.19 -8.88 1.07
C GLN A 394 24.96 -9.47 -0.32
N ILE A 395 25.53 -10.65 -0.57
CA ILE A 395 25.35 -11.41 -1.81
C ILE A 395 24.78 -12.78 -1.46
N ALA A 396 23.70 -13.19 -2.12
CA ALA A 396 23.01 -14.46 -1.87
C ALA A 396 22.68 -14.69 -0.38
N ARG A 397 22.20 -13.63 0.30
CA ARG A 397 21.87 -13.59 1.75
C ARG A 397 23.06 -13.84 2.69
N LYS A 398 24.30 -13.66 2.21
CA LYS A 398 25.53 -13.73 3.01
C LYS A 398 26.28 -12.42 2.92
N TYR A 399 26.84 -11.96 4.04
CA TYR A 399 27.73 -10.81 4.00
C TYR A 399 29.04 -11.17 3.31
N VAL A 400 29.41 -10.40 2.28
CA VAL A 400 30.74 -10.42 1.68
C VAL A 400 31.58 -9.24 2.18
N GLN A 401 30.94 -8.17 2.63
CA GLN A 401 31.55 -7.06 3.35
C GLN A 401 30.61 -6.59 4.45
N ARG A 402 31.12 -6.37 5.66
CA ARG A 402 30.34 -5.87 6.81
C ARG A 402 31.16 -4.83 7.54
N ASP A 403 30.56 -3.68 7.83
CA ASP A 403 31.21 -2.56 8.51
C ASP A 403 32.55 -2.15 7.85
N GLY A 404 32.66 -2.27 6.52
CA GLY A 404 33.88 -1.95 5.75
C GLY A 404 34.90 -3.09 5.65
N ILE A 405 34.65 -4.24 6.29
CA ILE A 405 35.59 -5.37 6.33
C ILE A 405 35.09 -6.48 5.42
N TRP A 406 35.93 -6.92 4.48
CA TRP A 406 35.63 -8.07 3.60
C TRP A 406 35.65 -9.38 4.40
N ILE A 407 34.59 -10.17 4.24
CA ILE A 407 34.44 -11.49 4.86
C ILE A 407 34.81 -12.55 3.81
N GLN A 408 35.74 -13.43 4.15
CA GLN A 408 36.22 -14.51 3.28
C GLN A 408 35.23 -15.66 3.15
#